data_AF-E2A990-F1
#
_entry.id   AF-E2A990-F1
#
_cell.length_a   1.000
_cell.length_b   1.000
_cell.length_c   1.000
_cell.angle_alpha   90.00
_cell.angle_beta   90.00
_cell.angle_gamma   90.00
#
_symmetry.space_group_name_H-M   'P 1'
#
loop_
_entity.id
_entity.type
_entity.pdbx_description
1 polymer ?
#
loop_
_entity_poly.entity_id
_entity_poly.type
_entity_poly.pdbx_seq_one_letter_code
_entity_poly.pdbx_strand_id
1 'polypeptide(L)' 'EMPARMGKMDNIEKFDAKFFNMSIEEAHTLDPGIRILLENTYAAIIDAGVNPAELQGTRTG' A
#
# COMPACT_ATOMS: atom_id res chain seq x y z
N GLU A 1 -29.19 -10.41 -7.95
CA GLU A 1 -29.05 -9.81 -6.61
C GLU A 1 -27.64 -10.07 -6.10
N MET A 2 -27.06 -9.15 -5.33
CA MET A 2 -25.76 -9.43 -4.70
C MET A 2 -25.96 -10.41 -3.53
N PRO A 3 -25.07 -11.39 -3.34
CA PRO A 3 -25.19 -12.36 -2.25
C PRO A 3 -25.15 -11.65 -0.88
N ALA A 4 -25.91 -12.17 0.08
CA ALA A 4 -26.03 -11.57 1.42
C ALA A 4 -24.72 -11.54 2.23
N ARG A 5 -23.69 -12.28 1.81
CA ARG A 5 -22.40 -12.36 2.49
C ARG A 5 -21.27 -12.10 1.50
N MET A 6 -20.39 -11.17 1.88
CA MET A 6 -19.17 -10.83 1.16
C MET A 6 -18.12 -10.37 2.18
N GLY A 7 -16.88 -10.82 2.00
CA GLY A 7 -15.73 -10.29 2.75
C GLY A 7 -15.41 -8.89 2.26
N LYS A 8 -15.42 -7.92 3.17
CA LYS A 8 -15.06 -6.53 2.88
C LYS A 8 -13.86 -6.16 3.74
N MET A 9 -13.02 -5.32 3.17
CA MET A 9 -11.92 -4.72 3.89
C MET A 9 -12.38 -3.38 4.43
N ASP A 10 -12.08 -3.12 5.70
CA ASP A 10 -12.37 -1.83 6.32
C ASP A 10 -11.31 -0.81 5.92
N ASN A 11 -11.69 0.46 5.92
CA ASN A 11 -10.79 1.59 5.75
C ASN A 11 -10.01 1.63 4.42
N ILE A 12 -10.58 1.14 3.32
CA ILE A 12 -9.95 1.14 1.98
C ILE A 12 -9.61 2.55 1.46
N GLU A 13 -10.15 3.59 2.09
CA GLU A 13 -9.89 4.99 1.78
C GLU A 13 -8.58 5.51 2.38
N LYS A 14 -8.01 4.85 3.40
CA LYS A 14 -6.80 5.29 4.10
C LYS A 14 -5.55 5.05 3.28
N PHE A 15 -4.63 6.00 3.36
CA PHE A 15 -3.31 5.94 2.76
C PHE A 15 -2.39 7.06 3.29
N ASP A 16 -1.15 6.76 3.66
CA ASP A 16 -0.14 7.78 4.00
C ASP A 16 0.56 8.35 2.76
N ALA A 17 -0.13 9.24 2.05
CA ALA A 17 0.38 9.85 0.82
C ALA A 17 1.73 10.57 1.01
N LYS A 18 1.91 11.24 2.16
CA LYS A 18 3.13 12.00 2.44
C LYS A 18 4.33 11.08 2.61
N PHE A 19 4.15 9.95 3.29
CA PHE A 19 5.21 8.95 3.43
C PHE A 19 5.73 8.46 2.07
N PHE A 20 4.83 8.27 1.10
CA PHE A 20 5.17 7.86 -0.27
C PHE A 20 5.51 9.02 -1.21
N ASN A 21 5.74 10.23 -0.70
CA ASN A 21 6.05 11.44 -1.49
C ASN A 21 5.00 11.76 -2.58
N MET A 22 3.72 11.49 -2.31
CA MET A 22 2.61 11.85 -3.20
C MET A 22 1.80 13.01 -2.63
N SER A 23 1.25 13.83 -3.52
CA SER A 23 0.20 14.78 -3.13
C SER A 23 -1.11 14.04 -2.82
N ILE A 24 -2.01 14.72 -2.09
CA ILE A 24 -3.34 14.19 -1.77
C ILE A 24 -4.16 13.93 -3.06
N GLU A 25 -4.08 14.83 -4.03
CA GLU A 25 -4.77 14.70 -5.31
C GLU A 25 -4.28 13.47 -6.09
N GLU A 26 -2.96 13.29 -6.22
CA GLU A 26 -2.39 12.11 -6.87
C GLU A 26 -2.82 10.82 -6.16
N ALA A 27 -2.74 10.79 -4.83
CA ALA A 27 -3.16 9.65 -4.03
C ALA A 27 -4.65 9.30 -4.22
N HIS A 28 -5.53 10.29 -4.36
CA HIS A 28 -6.95 10.07 -4.60
C HIS A 28 -7.26 9.48 -5.97
N THR A 29 -6.37 9.68 -6.96
CA THR A 29 -6.53 9.06 -8.28
C THR A 29 -6.10 7.58 -8.32
N LEU A 30 -5.41 7.09 -7.29
CA LEU A 30 -4.96 5.70 -7.24
C LEU A 30 -6.11 4.74 -6.89
N ASP A 31 -6.10 3.59 -7.54
CA ASP A 31 -6.92 2.45 -7.13
C ASP A 31 -6.64 2.11 -5.64
N PRO A 32 -7.65 1.89 -4.80
CA PRO A 32 -7.47 1.54 -3.39
C PRO A 32 -6.54 0.33 -3.17
N GLY A 33 -6.56 -0.66 -4.06
CA GLY A 33 -5.70 -1.82 -3.98
C GLY A 33 -4.21 -1.48 -4.12
N ILE A 34 -3.86 -0.50 -4.95
CA ILE A 34 -2.46 -0.04 -5.09
C ILE A 34 -1.99 0.65 -3.81
N ARG A 35 -2.84 1.48 -3.19
CA ARG A 35 -2.53 2.16 -1.93
C ARG A 35 -2.26 1.16 -0.80
N ILE A 36 -3.11 0.15 -0.69
CA ILE A 36 -2.95 -0.96 0.26
C ILE A 36 -1.69 -1.78 -0.03
N LEU A 37 -1.38 -2.03 -1.31
CA LEU A 37 -0.19 -2.79 -1.71
C LEU A 37 1.10 -2.06 -1.31
N LEU A 38 1.16 -0.74 -1.52
CA LEU A 38 2.34 0.06 -1.16
C LEU A 38 2.64 -0.01 0.34
N GLU A 39 1.63 0.21 1.18
CA GLU A 39 1.77 0.13 2.65
C GLU A 39 2.17 -1.26 3.12
N ASN A 40 1.48 -2.30 2.63
CA ASN A 40 1.77 -3.68 3.04
C ASN A 40 3.13 -4.17 2.56
N THR A 41 3.57 -3.77 1.36
CA THR A 41 4.91 -4.12 0.87
C THR A 41 5.98 -3.51 1.76
N TYR A 42 5.83 -2.22 2.12
CA TYR A 42 6.75 -1.56 3.03
C TYR A 42 6.76 -2.22 4.43
N ALA A 43 5.58 -2.51 4.98
CA ALA A 43 5.44 -3.19 6.26
C ALA A 43 6.07 -4.59 6.25
N ALA A 44 5.90 -5.37 5.17
CA ALA A 44 6.47 -6.70 5.04
C ALA A 44 8.01 -6.69 5.00
N ILE A 45 8.62 -5.68 4.38
CA ILE A 45 10.08 -5.52 4.37
C ILE A 45 10.60 -5.25 5.79
N ILE A 46 9.93 -4.36 6.53
CA ILE A 46 10.30 -4.06 7.93
C ILE A 46 10.06 -5.27 8.84
N ASP A 47 8.95 -5.98 8.66
CA ASP A 47 8.62 -7.20 9.41
C ASP A 47 9.70 -8.28 9.24
N ALA A 48 10.28 -8.39 8.04
CA ALA A 48 11.43 -9.25 7.77
C ALA A 48 12.75 -8.77 8.40
N GLY A 49 12.76 -7.62 9.10
CA GLY A 49 13.96 -7.02 9.69
C GLY A 49 14.91 -6.41 8.65
N VAL A 50 14.45 -6.19 7.42
CA VAL A 50 15.24 -5.61 6.33
C VAL A 50 15.01 -4.10 6.30
N ASN A 51 16.08 -3.32 6.17
CA ASN A 51 15.94 -1.91 5.91
C ASN A 51 15.58 -1.70 4.42
N PRO A 52 14.43 -1.08 4.08
CA PRO A 52 14.03 -0.85 2.68
C PRO A 52 15.08 -0.14 1.82
N ALA A 53 15.93 0.70 2.42
CA ALA A 53 17.04 1.37 1.73
C ALA A 53 18.08 0.38 1.17
N GLU A 54 18.24 -0.79 1.77
CA GLU A 54 19.18 -1.83 1.31
C GLU A 54 18.72 -2.51 0.02
N LEU A 55 17.41 -2.50 -0.26
CA LEU A 55 16.84 -3.07 -1.48
C LEU A 55 16.87 -2.07 -2.65
N GLN A 56 17.07 -0.78 -2.39
CA GLN A 56 17.11 0.23 -3.45
C GLN A 56 18.28 0.00 -4.40
N GLY A 57 18.00 -0.02 -5.70
CA GLY A 57 19.02 -0.25 -6.74
C GLY A 57 19.47 -1.70 -6.91
N THR A 58 18.91 -2.64 -6.14
CA THR A 58 19.17 -4.08 -6.30
C THR A 58 18.34 -4.68 -7.45
N ARG A 59 18.59 -5.95 -7.79
CA ARG A 59 17.80 -6.71 -8.76
C ARG A 59 16.57 -7.38 -8.12
N THR A 60 15.82 -6.62 -7.33
CA THR A 60 14.58 -7.06 -6.67
C THR A 60 13.39 -6.84 -7.62
N GLY A 61 12.56 -7.87 -7.82
CA GLY A 61 11.39 -7.85 -8.69
C GLY A 61 10.74 -9.21 -8.86
#